data_AF-A0A0X3VUV8-F1
#
_entry.id   AF-A0A0X3VUV8-F1
#
_cell.length_a   1.000
_cell.length_b   1.000
_cell.length_c   1.000
_cell.angle_alpha   90.00
_cell.angle_beta   90.00
_cell.angle_gamma   90.00
#
_symmetry.space_group_name_H-M   'P 1'
#
loop_
_entity.id
_entity.type
_entity.pdbx_description
1 polymer ?
#
loop_
_entity_poly.entity_id
_entity_poly.type
_entity_poly.pdbx_seq_one_letter_code
_entity_poly.pdbx_strand_id
1 'polypeptide(L)'
;MLDAEERSRAALAAREELRRRFVIAHGATRHVLGRRLGTAPGALRFSRGPWGKPEVADAPGLRVSLTHSGDLALLAVTGSGRAVGVDVESLRPDGDGLRLARRFFPAAERDLVTGGDAGRVFTRLWTRKEACVKAAGGRLTQGFAVPVGHGTGREAEEHTEPVTVRGPDSGLPGPWTLRDLVLPDPGYSAAIALDGEGPFRTRLRVWRAAAQTDQYAGGIP
;
A
#
# COMPACT_ATOMS: atom_id res chain seq x y z
N MET A 1 8.23 -8.28 20.18
CA MET A 1 8.63 -7.65 18.91
C MET A 1 7.96 -6.29 18.73
N LEU A 2 6.64 -6.18 18.88
CA LEU A 2 5.92 -4.89 18.85
C LEU A 2 6.24 -4.05 20.10
N ASP A 3 6.25 -2.73 19.92
CA ASP A 3 6.34 -1.76 21.02
C ASP A 3 5.00 -1.59 21.77
N ALA A 4 4.99 -0.74 22.80
CA ALA A 4 3.82 -0.53 23.64
C ALA A 4 2.65 0.10 22.88
N GLU A 5 2.90 1.03 21.96
CA GLU A 5 1.87 1.73 21.22
C GLU A 5 1.20 0.81 20.19
N GLU A 6 2.01 0.03 19.45
CA GLU A 6 1.52 -0.96 18.51
C GLU A 6 0.71 -2.06 19.21
N ARG A 7 1.13 -2.50 20.41
CA ARG A 7 0.36 -3.46 21.22
C ARG A 7 -0.99 -2.90 21.64
N SER A 8 -1.03 -1.65 22.09
CA SER A 8 -2.29 -0.97 22.44
C SER A 8 -3.22 -0.87 21.23
N ARG A 9 -2.70 -0.53 20.04
CA ARG A 9 -3.50 -0.49 18.81
C ARG A 9 -4.01 -1.85 18.38
N ALA A 10 -3.18 -2.88 18.50
CA ALA A 10 -3.61 -4.25 18.23
C ALA A 10 -4.75 -4.67 19.17
N ALA A 11 -4.70 -4.26 20.44
CA ALA A 11 -5.72 -4.56 21.43
C ALA A 11 -7.07 -3.85 21.16
N LEU A 12 -7.05 -2.70 20.48
CA LEU A 12 -8.26 -1.97 20.09
C LEU A 12 -8.98 -2.56 18.86
N ALA A 13 -8.39 -3.56 18.19
CA ALA A 13 -9.01 -4.17 17.03
C ALA A 13 -10.29 -4.92 17.42
N ALA A 14 -11.41 -4.58 16.77
CA ALA A 14 -12.73 -5.14 17.08
C ALA A 14 -12.86 -6.66 16.83
N ARG A 15 -11.99 -7.23 16.00
CA ARG A 15 -12.00 -8.65 15.62
C ARG A 15 -10.62 -9.25 15.80
N GLU A 16 -10.60 -10.50 16.23
CA GLU A 16 -9.36 -11.27 16.41
C GLU A 16 -8.52 -11.35 15.15
N GLU A 17 -9.18 -11.57 14.02
CA GLU A 17 -8.58 -11.62 12.69
C GLU A 17 -7.84 -10.31 12.34
N LEU A 18 -8.46 -9.16 12.62
CA LEU A 18 -7.86 -7.84 12.38
C LEU A 18 -6.66 -7.61 13.31
N ARG A 19 -6.78 -8.03 14.57
CA ARG A 19 -5.68 -8.00 15.53
C ARG A 19 -4.49 -8.84 15.04
N ARG A 20 -4.74 -10.08 14.60
CA ARG A 20 -3.71 -10.98 14.07
C ARG A 20 -3.02 -10.38 12.85
N ARG A 21 -3.80 -9.88 11.87
CA ARG A 21 -3.25 -9.22 10.67
C ARG A 21 -2.38 -8.02 11.03
N PHE A 22 -2.83 -7.18 11.96
CA PHE A 22 -2.05 -6.04 12.45
C PHE A 22 -0.71 -6.49 13.05
N VAL A 23 -0.74 -7.48 13.95
CA VAL A 23 0.45 -8.02 14.62
C VAL A 23 1.44 -8.62 13.61
N ILE A 24 0.96 -9.40 12.65
CA ILE A 24 1.78 -10.01 11.60
C ILE A 24 2.43 -8.92 10.73
N ALA A 25 1.65 -7.96 10.24
CA ALA A 25 2.15 -6.90 9.37
C ALA A 25 3.21 -6.03 10.06
N HIS A 26 2.98 -5.64 11.32
CA HIS A 26 3.92 -4.81 12.08
C HIS A 26 5.14 -5.61 12.53
N GLY A 27 4.96 -6.86 12.96
CA GLY A 27 6.07 -7.76 13.29
C GLY A 27 6.98 -8.02 12.08
N ALA A 28 6.40 -8.32 10.91
CA ALA A 28 7.16 -8.50 9.67
C ALA A 28 7.90 -7.22 9.27
N THR A 29 7.25 -6.05 9.41
CA THR A 29 7.89 -4.75 9.15
C THR A 29 9.11 -4.54 10.02
N ARG A 30 8.99 -4.74 11.35
CA ARG A 30 10.11 -4.65 12.28
C ARG A 30 11.23 -5.64 11.95
N HIS A 31 10.90 -6.86 11.55
CA HIS A 31 11.89 -7.87 11.19
C HIS A 31 12.67 -7.51 9.93
N VAL A 32 11.98 -7.05 8.88
CA VAL A 32 12.59 -6.60 7.62
C VAL A 32 13.51 -5.40 7.86
N LEU A 33 13.03 -4.40 8.60
CA LEU A 33 13.81 -3.20 8.91
C LEU A 33 14.97 -3.50 9.84
N GLY A 34 14.78 -4.34 10.86
CA GLY A 34 15.82 -4.72 11.81
C GLY A 34 16.98 -5.41 11.13
N ARG A 35 16.69 -6.35 10.22
CA ARG A 35 17.73 -6.99 9.38
C ARG A 35 18.47 -6.01 8.50
N ARG A 36 17.79 -5.00 7.94
CA ARG A 36 18.41 -3.99 7.06
C ARG A 36 19.30 -3.02 7.83
N LEU A 37 18.95 -2.72 9.07
CA LEU A 37 19.63 -1.73 9.91
C LEU A 37 20.64 -2.35 10.88
N GLY A 38 20.68 -3.68 11.01
CA GLY A 38 21.49 -4.35 12.04
C GLY A 38 20.95 -4.16 13.46
N THR A 39 19.68 -3.77 13.59
CA THR A 39 19.02 -3.47 14.87
C THR A 39 18.03 -4.58 15.22
N ALA A 40 17.98 -4.99 16.49
CA ALA A 40 16.98 -5.95 16.94
C ALA A 40 15.56 -5.42 16.65
N PRO A 41 14.62 -6.22 16.13
CA PRO A 41 13.28 -5.75 15.74
C PRO A 41 12.51 -5.02 16.86
N GLY A 42 12.69 -5.44 18.11
CA GLY A 42 12.08 -4.81 19.29
C GLY A 42 12.77 -3.53 19.77
N ALA A 43 13.99 -3.25 19.28
CA ALA A 43 14.74 -2.03 19.60
C ALA A 43 14.51 -0.91 18.57
N LEU A 44 13.90 -1.20 17.43
CA LEU A 44 13.53 -0.19 16.44
C LEU A 44 12.53 0.80 17.02
N ARG A 45 12.83 2.10 16.87
CA ARG A 45 11.93 3.18 17.26
C ARG A 45 11.29 3.80 16.03
N PHE A 46 9.97 3.93 16.07
CA PHE A 46 9.20 4.61 15.04
C PHE A 46 8.69 5.94 15.58
N SER A 47 8.70 6.97 14.74
CA SER A 47 7.94 8.19 14.94
C SER A 47 6.77 8.23 13.96
N ARG A 48 5.80 9.10 14.24
CA ARG A 48 4.68 9.35 13.34
C ARG A 48 4.86 10.72 12.69
N GLY A 49 5.00 10.73 11.38
CA GLY A 49 4.84 11.92 10.57
C GLY A 49 3.37 12.34 10.47
N PRO A 50 3.07 13.35 9.64
CA PRO A 50 1.71 13.81 9.38
C PRO A 50 0.76 12.66 9.07
N TRP A 51 -0.43 12.70 9.67
CA TRP A 51 -1.50 11.71 9.51
C TRP A 51 -1.11 10.26 9.88
N GLY A 52 -0.08 10.11 10.71
CA GLY A 52 0.32 8.82 11.26
C GLY A 52 1.25 8.00 10.36
N LYS A 53 1.85 8.61 9.33
CA LYS A 53 2.84 7.94 8.47
C LYS A 53 4.04 7.48 9.32
N PRO A 54 4.43 6.20 9.30
CA PRO A 54 5.54 5.72 10.09
C PRO A 54 6.88 6.22 9.53
N GLU A 55 7.73 6.70 10.42
CA GLU A 55 9.13 7.06 10.13
C GLU A 55 10.05 6.27 11.07
N VAL A 56 11.21 5.84 10.58
CA VAL A 56 12.17 5.08 11.39
C VAL A 56 13.14 6.08 12.02
N ALA A 57 12.96 6.35 13.32
CA ALA A 57 13.71 7.38 14.03
C ALA A 57 15.23 7.11 14.01
N ASP A 58 15.62 5.83 14.04
CA ASP A 58 17.03 5.40 14.03
C ASP A 58 17.67 5.45 12.62
N ALA A 59 16.90 5.76 11.57
CA ALA A 59 17.38 5.78 10.18
C ALA A 59 16.64 6.84 9.34
N PRO A 60 16.94 8.15 9.52
CA PRO A 60 16.20 9.25 8.88
C PRO A 60 16.27 9.26 7.34
N GLY A 61 17.28 8.62 6.74
CA GLY A 61 17.38 8.44 5.28
C GLY A 61 16.50 7.31 4.72
N LEU A 62 15.91 6.48 5.59
CA LEU A 62 15.06 5.37 5.21
C LEU A 62 13.59 5.80 5.20
N ARG A 63 12.91 5.62 4.08
CA ARG A 63 11.47 5.87 3.97
C ARG A 63 10.72 4.56 3.84
N VAL A 64 9.61 4.47 4.56
CA VAL A 64 8.77 3.27 4.62
C VAL A 64 7.30 3.61 4.35
N SER A 65 6.56 2.66 3.79
CA SER A 65 5.11 2.73 3.67
C SER A 65 4.54 1.33 3.82
N LEU A 66 3.55 1.17 4.69
CA LEU A 66 2.89 -0.10 4.98
C LEU A 66 1.40 0.04 4.64
N THR A 67 0.86 -0.98 3.98
CA THR A 67 -0.55 -1.10 3.65
C THR A 67 -1.00 -2.55 3.83
N HIS A 68 -2.31 -2.77 3.92
CA HIS A 68 -2.89 -4.10 3.92
C HIS A 68 -4.30 -4.08 3.31
N SER A 69 -4.67 -5.15 2.62
CA SER A 69 -6.04 -5.39 2.16
C SER A 69 -6.28 -6.89 2.12
N GLY A 70 -7.46 -7.32 2.56
CA GLY A 70 -7.74 -8.74 2.78
C GLY A 70 -6.68 -9.41 3.67
N ASP A 71 -6.08 -10.47 3.16
CA ASP A 71 -5.01 -11.24 3.83
C ASP A 71 -3.58 -10.80 3.45
N LEU A 72 -3.46 -9.78 2.59
CA LEU A 72 -2.19 -9.30 2.10
C LEU A 72 -1.76 -8.03 2.83
N ALA A 73 -0.50 -8.01 3.28
CA ALA A 73 0.19 -6.80 3.72
C ALA A 73 1.36 -6.51 2.78
N LEU A 74 1.56 -5.23 2.44
CA LEU A 74 2.61 -4.79 1.53
C LEU A 74 3.42 -3.68 2.19
N LEU A 75 4.74 -3.85 2.20
CA LEU A 75 5.71 -2.92 2.78
C LEU A 75 6.68 -2.44 1.69
N ALA A 76 6.72 -1.13 1.47
CA ALA A 76 7.76 -0.48 0.69
C ALA A 76 8.84 0.08 1.62
N VAL A 77 10.11 -0.08 1.20
CA VAL A 77 11.29 0.43 1.91
C VAL A 77 12.28 0.99 0.90
N THR A 78 12.63 2.27 1.01
CA THR A 78 13.66 2.91 0.18
C THR A 78 14.71 3.63 1.03
N GLY A 79 15.96 3.61 0.59
CA GLY A 79 17.07 4.37 1.17
C GLY A 79 17.42 5.63 0.37
N SER A 80 16.60 6.02 -0.60
CA SER A 80 16.84 7.17 -1.47
C SER A 80 16.55 8.52 -0.84
N GLY A 81 16.08 8.57 0.43
CA GLY A 81 15.58 9.78 1.07
C GLY A 81 14.21 10.27 0.57
N ARG A 82 13.89 10.03 -0.71
CA ARG A 82 12.59 10.33 -1.36
C ARG A 82 11.43 9.70 -0.60
N ALA A 83 10.37 10.48 -0.35
CA ALA A 83 9.18 9.96 0.29
C ALA A 83 8.55 8.84 -0.57
N VAL A 84 8.13 7.75 0.07
CA VAL A 84 7.53 6.59 -0.59
C VAL A 84 6.13 6.36 -0.07
N GLY A 85 5.24 5.90 -0.96
CA GLY A 85 3.91 5.41 -0.65
C GLY A 85 3.66 4.12 -1.41
N VAL A 86 3.02 3.16 -0.75
CA VAL A 86 2.56 1.92 -1.40
C VAL A 86 1.14 1.63 -0.97
N ASP A 87 0.35 1.15 -1.92
CA ASP A 87 -1.01 0.72 -1.65
C ASP A 87 -1.32 -0.62 -2.30
N VAL A 88 -2.25 -1.37 -1.69
CA VAL A 88 -2.74 -2.66 -2.17
C VAL A 88 -4.20 -2.79 -1.81
N GLU A 89 -5.01 -3.24 -2.75
CA GLU A 89 -6.43 -3.46 -2.54
C GLU A 89 -6.92 -4.73 -3.24
N SER A 90 -7.77 -5.48 -2.54
CA SER A 90 -8.53 -6.58 -3.16
C SER A 90 -9.43 -6.03 -4.28
N LEU A 91 -9.57 -6.80 -5.35
CA LEU A 91 -10.43 -6.40 -6.47
C LEU A 91 -11.87 -6.28 -6.00
N ARG A 92 -12.52 -5.20 -6.42
CA ARG A 92 -13.92 -4.94 -6.09
C ARG A 92 -14.82 -5.55 -7.15
N PRO A 93 -16.08 -5.89 -6.81
CA PRO A 93 -17.09 -6.18 -7.80
C PRO A 93 -17.32 -4.99 -8.75
N ASP A 94 -17.68 -5.26 -10.00
CA ASP A 94 -17.87 -4.21 -11.02
C ASP A 94 -18.89 -3.16 -10.63
N GLY A 95 -20.03 -3.57 -10.04
CA GLY A 95 -21.05 -2.64 -9.57
C GLY A 95 -20.55 -1.66 -8.50
N ASP A 96 -19.65 -2.13 -7.62
CA ASP A 96 -19.00 -1.28 -6.62
C ASP A 96 -17.99 -0.34 -7.25
N GLY A 97 -17.16 -0.83 -8.17
CA GLY A 97 -16.19 -0.02 -8.91
C GLY A 97 -16.87 1.14 -9.66
N LEU A 98 -17.94 0.85 -10.39
CA LEU A 98 -18.74 1.86 -11.10
C LEU A 98 -19.32 2.91 -10.16
N ARG A 99 -19.93 2.48 -9.04
CA ARG A 99 -20.54 3.38 -8.06
C ARG A 99 -19.51 4.30 -7.42
N LEU A 100 -18.35 3.76 -7.03
CA LEU A 100 -17.30 4.52 -6.36
C LEU A 100 -16.59 5.47 -7.33
N ALA A 101 -16.32 5.04 -8.57
CA ALA A 101 -15.75 5.91 -9.60
C ALA A 101 -16.61 7.15 -9.85
N ARG A 102 -17.94 6.97 -9.96
CA ARG A 102 -18.89 8.09 -10.12
C ARG A 102 -18.85 9.08 -8.96
N ARG A 103 -18.55 8.60 -7.75
CA ARG A 103 -18.54 9.43 -6.53
C ARG A 103 -17.23 10.18 -6.32
N PHE A 104 -16.10 9.57 -6.67
CA PHE A 104 -14.78 10.06 -6.25
C PHE A 104 -13.84 10.45 -7.39
N PHE A 105 -14.03 9.94 -8.61
CA PHE A 105 -13.10 10.21 -9.70
C PHE A 105 -13.55 11.38 -10.58
N PRO A 106 -12.61 12.21 -11.04
CA PRO A 106 -12.82 13.14 -12.14
C PRO A 106 -13.39 12.45 -13.38
N ALA A 107 -14.08 13.21 -14.24
CA ALA A 107 -14.75 12.68 -15.43
C ALA A 107 -13.81 11.82 -16.31
N ALA A 108 -12.61 12.31 -16.61
CA ALA A 108 -11.66 11.61 -17.46
C ALA A 108 -11.26 10.21 -16.96
N GLU A 109 -11.19 10.00 -15.64
CA GLU A 109 -10.85 8.69 -15.06
C GLU A 109 -12.09 7.84 -14.81
N ARG A 110 -13.22 8.47 -14.48
CA ARG A 110 -14.51 7.78 -14.38
C ARG A 110 -14.88 7.11 -15.70
N ASP A 111 -14.60 7.77 -16.83
CA ASP A 111 -14.92 7.25 -18.15
C ASP A 111 -14.03 6.05 -18.55
N LEU A 112 -12.93 5.79 -17.82
CA LEU A 112 -12.12 4.57 -17.93
C LEU A 112 -12.75 3.39 -17.17
N VAL A 113 -13.55 3.68 -16.13
CA VAL A 113 -14.21 2.68 -15.29
C VAL A 113 -15.56 2.30 -15.92
N THR A 114 -15.53 1.36 -16.87
CA THR A 114 -16.73 0.96 -17.64
C THR A 114 -16.77 -0.56 -17.91
N GLY A 115 -17.98 -1.10 -18.13
CA GLY A 115 -18.19 -2.48 -18.59
C GLY A 115 -17.73 -3.59 -17.62
N GLY A 116 -17.48 -4.79 -18.15
CA GLY A 116 -17.16 -6.03 -17.42
C GLY A 116 -15.73 -6.15 -16.87
N ASP A 117 -15.10 -5.03 -16.50
CA ASP A 117 -13.84 -5.00 -15.72
C ASP A 117 -13.76 -3.72 -14.84
N ALA A 118 -14.89 -3.05 -14.62
CA ALA A 118 -14.94 -1.78 -13.91
C ALA A 118 -14.40 -1.88 -12.48
N GLY A 119 -14.61 -3.01 -11.82
CA GLY A 119 -14.11 -3.27 -10.47
C GLY A 119 -12.58 -3.24 -10.43
N ARG A 120 -11.93 -3.91 -11.39
CA ARG A 120 -10.47 -3.93 -11.52
C ARG A 120 -9.91 -2.56 -11.86
N VAL A 121 -10.47 -1.89 -12.88
CA VAL A 121 -10.00 -0.56 -13.30
C VAL A 121 -10.13 0.44 -12.16
N PHE A 122 -11.26 0.43 -11.44
CA PHE A 122 -11.43 1.27 -10.26
C PHE A 122 -10.37 0.96 -9.19
N THR A 123 -10.20 -0.31 -8.80
CA THR A 123 -9.23 -0.67 -7.76
C THR A 123 -7.81 -0.27 -8.16
N ARG A 124 -7.45 -0.39 -9.44
CA ARG A 124 -6.15 0.06 -9.95
C ARG A 124 -5.97 1.57 -9.80
N LEU A 125 -6.91 2.38 -10.29
CA LEU A 125 -6.86 3.83 -10.13
C LEU A 125 -6.85 4.25 -8.67
N TRP A 126 -7.61 3.56 -7.82
CA TRP A 126 -7.66 3.79 -6.39
C TRP A 126 -6.30 3.57 -5.73
N THR A 127 -5.69 2.41 -5.95
CA THR A 127 -4.38 2.07 -5.37
C THR A 127 -3.29 3.03 -5.79
N ARG A 128 -3.33 3.52 -7.04
CA ARG A 128 -2.41 4.56 -7.53
C ARG A 128 -2.58 5.89 -6.78
N LYS A 129 -3.82 6.36 -6.59
CA LYS A 129 -4.10 7.60 -5.84
C LYS A 129 -3.65 7.48 -4.39
N GLU A 130 -3.99 6.37 -3.73
CA GLU A 130 -3.58 6.09 -2.35
C GLU A 130 -2.07 5.98 -2.21
N ALA A 131 -1.36 5.40 -3.18
CA ALA A 131 0.10 5.38 -3.19
C ALA A 131 0.68 6.81 -3.23
N CYS A 132 0.16 7.70 -4.07
CA CYS A 132 0.58 9.11 -4.11
C CYS A 132 0.25 9.85 -2.79
N VAL A 133 -0.95 9.64 -2.23
CA VAL A 133 -1.37 10.21 -0.94
C VAL A 133 -0.43 9.76 0.18
N LYS A 134 -0.13 8.46 0.24
CA LYS A 134 0.79 7.88 1.21
C LYS A 134 2.21 8.40 1.02
N ALA A 135 2.67 8.59 -0.22
CA ALA A 135 3.97 9.19 -0.50
C ALA A 135 4.03 10.63 0.05
N ALA A 136 3.02 11.44 -0.23
CA ALA A 136 2.90 12.81 0.27
C ALA A 136 2.70 12.90 1.80
N GLY A 137 2.23 11.83 2.45
CA GLY A 137 1.77 11.90 3.83
C GLY A 137 0.57 12.83 3.95
N GLY A 138 -0.39 12.71 3.01
CA GLY A 138 -1.60 13.52 2.96
C GLY A 138 -2.85 12.76 3.38
N ARG A 139 -4.01 13.40 3.18
CA ARG A 139 -5.33 12.79 3.31
C ARG A 139 -5.81 12.29 1.94
N LEU A 140 -6.54 11.18 1.94
CA LEU A 140 -7.11 10.59 0.73
C LEU A 140 -7.89 11.58 -0.14
N THR A 141 -8.66 12.48 0.47
CA THR A 141 -9.45 13.49 -0.25
C THR A 141 -8.60 14.43 -1.12
N GLN A 142 -7.34 14.65 -0.74
CA GLN A 142 -6.41 15.48 -1.52
C GLN A 142 -5.89 14.74 -2.77
N GLY A 143 -5.93 13.39 -2.76
CA GLY A 143 -5.46 12.54 -3.85
C GLY A 143 -6.48 12.30 -4.97
N PHE A 144 -7.77 12.58 -4.74
CA PHE A 144 -8.81 12.28 -5.73
C PHE A 144 -8.60 12.97 -7.08
N ALA A 145 -8.00 14.16 -7.08
CA ALA A 145 -7.72 14.91 -8.30
C ALA A 145 -6.36 14.59 -8.95
N VAL A 146 -5.52 13.72 -8.35
CA VAL A 146 -4.24 13.33 -8.96
C VAL A 146 -4.52 12.48 -10.21
N PRO A 147 -4.06 12.88 -11.41
CA PRO A 147 -4.37 12.19 -12.66
C PRO A 147 -3.53 10.92 -12.78
N VAL A 148 -4.13 9.77 -12.48
CA VAL A 148 -3.46 8.46 -12.49
C VAL A 148 -4.03 7.53 -13.57
N GLY A 149 -4.86 8.04 -14.48
CA GLY A 149 -5.47 7.28 -15.59
C GLY A 149 -4.52 6.88 -16.73
N HIS A 150 -3.22 7.16 -16.61
CA HIS A 150 -2.26 6.81 -17.66
C HIS A 150 -2.12 5.30 -17.83
N GLY A 151 -2.24 4.81 -19.06
CA GLY A 151 -2.13 3.38 -19.35
C GLY A 151 -3.18 2.52 -18.62
N THR A 152 -4.38 3.07 -18.38
CA THR A 152 -5.54 2.34 -17.84
C THR A 152 -6.63 2.31 -18.91
N GLY A 153 -6.83 1.16 -19.54
CA GLY A 153 -7.84 0.92 -20.57
C GLY A 153 -7.88 -0.57 -20.93
N ARG A 154 -8.90 -1.00 -21.69
CA ARG A 154 -9.08 -2.41 -22.08
C ARG A 154 -7.90 -3.01 -22.86
N GLU A 155 -7.12 -2.16 -23.51
CA GLU A 155 -5.95 -2.53 -24.34
C GLU A 155 -4.63 -2.29 -23.61
N ALA A 156 -4.66 -1.71 -22.42
CA ALA A 156 -3.46 -1.51 -21.64
C ALA A 156 -3.01 -2.85 -21.04
N GLU A 157 -2.00 -3.46 -21.65
CA GLU A 157 -1.18 -4.44 -20.94
C GLU A 157 -0.74 -3.83 -19.59
N GLU A 158 -0.47 -4.67 -18.58
CA GLU A 158 0.02 -4.22 -17.28
C GLU A 158 1.30 -3.38 -17.46
N HIS A 159 1.14 -2.06 -17.61
CA HIS A 159 2.27 -1.16 -17.81
C HIS A 159 3.02 -1.05 -16.48
N THR A 160 4.07 -1.86 -16.35
CA THR A 160 4.99 -1.85 -15.22
C THR A 160 6.03 -0.73 -15.30
N GLU A 161 6.04 0.04 -16.39
CA GLU A 161 6.95 1.17 -16.53
C GLU A 161 6.51 2.34 -15.65
N PRO A 162 7.45 3.00 -14.93
CA PRO A 162 7.11 4.13 -14.09
C PRO A 162 6.59 5.32 -14.91
N VAL A 163 5.53 5.96 -14.43
CA VAL A 163 4.93 7.16 -15.01
C VAL A 163 5.03 8.31 -14.02
N THR A 164 5.42 9.49 -14.48
CA THR A 164 5.38 10.70 -13.66
C THR A 164 3.98 11.29 -13.66
N VAL A 165 3.43 11.51 -12.47
CA VAL A 165 2.12 12.15 -12.27
C VAL A 165 2.29 13.44 -11.47
N ARG A 166 1.51 14.47 -11.83
CA ARG A 166 1.43 15.76 -11.14
C ARG A 166 -0.03 16.06 -10.88
N GLY A 167 -0.38 16.29 -9.62
CA GLY A 167 -1.73 16.70 -9.26
C GLY A 167 -1.87 18.22 -9.26
N PRO A 168 -3.07 18.73 -8.97
CA PRO A 168 -3.32 20.17 -8.91
C PRO A 168 -2.73 20.81 -7.65
N ASP A 169 -2.39 22.10 -7.74
CA ASP A 169 -1.85 22.90 -6.63
C ASP A 169 -2.77 22.94 -5.39
N SER A 170 -4.09 22.89 -5.61
CA SER A 170 -5.10 22.91 -4.55
C SER A 170 -5.21 21.59 -3.77
N GLY A 171 -4.52 20.54 -4.20
CA GLY A 171 -4.58 19.20 -3.62
C GLY A 171 -3.20 18.68 -3.25
N LEU A 172 -2.78 17.61 -3.93
CA LEU A 172 -1.42 17.12 -3.88
C LEU A 172 -0.74 17.49 -5.21
N PRO A 173 0.21 18.44 -5.25
CA PRO A 173 0.85 18.84 -6.51
C PRO A 173 1.88 17.83 -7.04
N GLY A 174 2.59 17.12 -6.15
CA GLY A 174 3.66 16.20 -6.54
C GLY A 174 4.93 16.93 -6.95
N PRO A 175 5.72 16.41 -7.91
CA PRO A 175 5.49 15.22 -8.74
C PRO A 175 5.73 13.90 -8.01
N TRP A 176 5.14 12.82 -8.52
CA TRP A 176 5.50 11.45 -8.13
C TRP A 176 5.81 10.59 -9.34
N THR A 177 6.85 9.77 -9.21
CA THR A 177 7.07 8.63 -10.10
C THR A 177 6.25 7.45 -9.57
N LEU A 178 5.26 7.01 -10.34
CA LEU A 178 4.27 6.00 -9.97
C LEU A 178 4.47 4.73 -10.80
N ARG A 179 4.29 3.55 -10.20
CA ARG A 179 4.37 2.26 -10.89
C ARG A 179 3.38 1.26 -10.28
N ASP A 180 2.74 0.46 -11.13
CA ASP A 180 1.98 -0.70 -10.66
C ASP A 180 2.90 -1.88 -10.30
N LEU A 181 2.48 -2.64 -9.31
CA LEU A 181 3.17 -3.85 -8.86
C LEU A 181 2.36 -5.08 -9.27
N VAL A 182 2.97 -5.93 -10.08
CA VAL A 182 2.41 -7.24 -10.43
C VAL A 182 2.58 -8.17 -9.24
N LEU A 183 1.47 -8.53 -8.62
CA LEU A 183 1.44 -9.44 -7.47
C LEU A 183 1.15 -10.87 -7.93
N PRO A 184 1.60 -11.90 -7.19
CA PRO A 184 1.31 -13.29 -7.54
C PRO A 184 -0.18 -13.65 -7.49
N ASP A 185 -0.96 -12.93 -6.69
CA ASP A 185 -2.40 -13.12 -6.58
C ASP A 185 -3.12 -12.05 -7.45
N PRO A 186 -3.77 -12.45 -8.55
CA PRO A 186 -4.45 -11.52 -9.46
C PRO A 186 -5.74 -10.95 -8.86
N GLY A 187 -6.15 -11.40 -7.66
CA GLY A 187 -7.25 -10.86 -6.87
C GLY A 187 -6.91 -9.54 -6.15
N TYR A 188 -5.70 -9.00 -6.36
CA TYR A 188 -5.26 -7.72 -5.81
C TYR A 188 -4.69 -6.79 -6.88
N SER A 189 -4.88 -5.49 -6.68
CA SER A 189 -4.11 -4.44 -7.36
C SER A 189 -3.16 -3.80 -6.38
N ALA A 190 -1.98 -3.40 -6.82
CA ALA A 190 -1.02 -2.67 -6.01
C ALA A 190 -0.26 -1.62 -6.82
N ALA A 191 0.09 -0.52 -6.16
CA ALA A 191 0.88 0.55 -6.73
C ALA A 191 1.89 1.10 -5.73
N ILE A 192 3.00 1.61 -6.25
CA ILE A 192 4.04 2.30 -5.48
C ILE A 192 4.33 3.66 -6.12
N ALA A 193 4.46 4.68 -5.28
CA ALA A 193 4.81 6.04 -5.68
C ALA A 193 6.04 6.51 -4.91
N LEU A 194 6.99 7.12 -5.61
CA LEU A 194 8.10 7.85 -5.01
C LEU A 194 8.00 9.33 -5.39
N ASP A 195 8.22 10.20 -4.40
CA ASP A 195 8.32 11.65 -4.59
C ASP A 195 9.39 12.03 -5.61
N GLY A 196 9.14 13.04 -6.44
CA GLY A 196 10.03 13.46 -7.52
C GLY A 196 9.87 12.66 -8.83
N GLU A 197 10.63 13.06 -9.85
CA GLU A 197 10.56 12.52 -11.22
C GLU A 197 11.67 11.51 -11.54
N GLY A 198 12.59 11.31 -10.59
CA GLY A 198 13.72 10.41 -10.78
C GLY A 198 13.25 8.96 -10.96
N PRO A 199 13.86 8.18 -11.86
CA PRO A 199 13.50 6.79 -12.05
C PRO A 199 13.77 5.97 -10.78
N PHE A 200 13.07 4.86 -10.63
CA PHE A 200 13.37 3.87 -9.61
C PHE A 200 13.09 2.46 -10.11
N ARG A 201 13.75 1.49 -9.48
CA ARG A 201 13.49 0.06 -9.70
C ARG A 201 12.88 -0.54 -8.45
N THR A 202 11.99 -1.51 -8.65
CA THR A 202 11.37 -2.25 -7.56
C THR A 202 11.94 -3.66 -7.50
N ARG A 203 12.23 -4.14 -6.29
CA ARG A 203 12.51 -5.56 -6.04
C ARG A 203 11.41 -6.11 -5.15
N LEU A 204 10.43 -6.78 -5.74
CA LEU A 204 9.37 -7.43 -4.99
C LEU A 204 9.90 -8.70 -4.34
N ARG A 205 9.59 -8.89 -3.06
CA ARG A 205 9.82 -10.12 -2.32
C ARG A 205 8.51 -10.51 -1.67
N VAL A 206 8.16 -11.78 -1.76
CA VAL A 206 6.89 -12.30 -1.26
C VAL A 206 7.19 -13.33 -0.18
N TRP A 207 6.53 -13.18 0.96
CA TRP A 207 6.56 -14.14 2.05
C TRP A 207 5.15 -14.63 2.28
N ARG A 208 5.01 -15.94 2.45
CA ARG A 208 3.76 -16.56 2.87
C ARG A 208 3.91 -16.94 4.33
N ALA A 209 2.91 -16.63 5.14
CA ALA A 209 2.83 -17.26 6.46
C ALA A 209 2.77 -18.78 6.23
N ALA A 210 3.57 -19.54 6.98
CA ALA A 210 3.41 -20.99 6.97
C ALA A 210 1.96 -21.30 7.36
N ALA A 211 1.27 -22.14 6.59
CA ALA A 211 -0.03 -22.64 7.01
C ALA A 211 0.14 -23.24 8.39
N GLN A 212 -0.64 -22.76 9.35
CA GLN A 212 -0.68 -23.36 10.67
C GLN A 212 -1.35 -24.71 10.46
N THR A 213 -0.57 -25.78 10.33
CA THR A 213 -1.11 -27.13 10.31
C THR A 213 -1.79 -27.33 11.66
N ASP A 214 -3.11 -27.37 11.69
CA ASP A 214 -3.87 -27.79 12.87
C ASP A 214 -3.56 -29.27 13.14
N GLN A 215 -2.48 -29.52 13.87
CA GLN A 215 -2.31 -30.78 14.60
C GLN A 215 -3.11 -30.71 15.89
N TYR A 216 -4.44 -30.84 15.77
CA TYR A 216 -5.31 -31.25 16.87
C TYR A 216 -6.32 -32.30 16.38
N ALA A 217 -5.85 -33.54 16.33
CA ALA A 217 -6.60 -34.72 16.73
C ALA A 217 -5.61 -35.50 17.62
N GLY A 218 -5.68 -35.46 18.96
CA GLY A 218 -6.76 -36.01 19.78
C GLY A 218 -6.85 -37.52 19.53
N GLY A 219 -6.44 -38.44 20.39
CA GLY A 219 -5.89 -38.41 21.74
C GLY A 219 -5.40 -39.82 22.09
N ILE A 220 -4.62 -39.92 23.17
CA ILE A 220 -4.16 -41.18 23.79
C ILE A 220 -5.33 -41.79 24.59
N PRO A 221 -5.43 -43.13 24.68
CA PRO A 221 -4.90 -43.85 25.85
C PRO A 221 -3.69 -44.73 25.53
#